data_AF-A0A258YPN3-F1
#
_entry.id   AF-A0A258YPN3-F1
#
_cell.length_a   1.000
_cell.length_b   1.000
_cell.length_c   1.000
_cell.angle_alpha   90.00
_cell.angle_beta   90.00
_cell.angle_gamma   90.00
#
_symmetry.space_group_name_H-M   'P 1'
#
loop_
_entity.id
_entity.type
_entity.pdbx_description
1 polymer ?
#
loop_
_entity_poly.entity_id
_entity_poly.type
_entity_poly.pdbx_seq_one_letter_code
_entity_poly.pdbx_strand_id
1 'polypeptide(L)'
;MQPCWGQLNTRTAPDENYAREIQELFCCGKGPDSLYTEADVKAAARVLTGWRNNNTTMTSYFDATRHDTTPKAFSSFYNNTVIAGRTGATAGDIELDEMLNMIFNVQEVAKYICRRIYRWFVYYDIDASVETNIITPLANIFRSNNYEIKPVLQALLQSEHFFDTLSRGCQIKSPVDLVVGMCREFNIQFPPSTDYVTNYAHWNYMVTWVSNMQQNIGDPPDVSGWKAYYQEPQFYQIWINSDTLPKRNQFTDTMIVSGYSFGGKRIQIDGIAFARTLSNPADPNVLINELTALMFRLDISDASKAQLKRDILLSGQTSDHYWTDAWNLFISTPSNTANATTVRNKVRDLIKYLMNLAEYQLA
;
A
#
# COMPACT_ATOMS: atom_id res chain seq x y z
N MET A 1 -0.71 15.58 15.53
CA MET A 1 -1.48 16.50 14.67
C MET A 1 -0.92 17.90 14.85
N GLN A 2 -0.16 18.40 13.87
CA GLN A 2 -0.01 19.84 13.70
C GLN A 2 -1.22 20.25 12.83
N PRO A 3 -2.20 20.98 13.36
CA PRO A 3 -3.40 21.29 12.59
C PRO A 3 -3.01 22.10 11.35
N CYS A 4 -3.54 21.77 10.17
CA CYS A 4 -3.41 22.63 9.00
C CYS A 4 -4.23 23.91 9.26
N TRP A 5 -3.63 24.92 9.89
CA TRP A 5 -4.32 26.14 10.34
C TRP A 5 -4.55 27.15 9.20
N GLY A 6 -4.91 26.69 8.00
CA GLY A 6 -5.23 27.57 6.87
C GLY A 6 -6.25 28.66 7.24
N GLN A 7 -7.20 28.35 8.14
CA GLN A 7 -8.19 29.30 8.68
C GLN A 7 -7.59 30.47 9.50
N LEU A 8 -6.41 30.31 10.09
CA LEU A 8 -5.71 31.33 10.87
C LEU A 8 -4.76 32.17 10.01
N ASN A 9 -4.52 31.78 8.75
CA ASN A 9 -3.62 32.46 7.85
C ASN A 9 -4.13 33.89 7.53
N THR A 10 -3.42 34.93 7.97
CA THR A 10 -3.81 36.34 7.78
C THR A 10 -2.68 37.13 7.15
N ARG A 11 -3.00 38.25 6.51
CA ARG A 11 -2.00 39.22 6.03
C ARG A 11 -0.95 39.61 7.07
N THR A 12 -1.33 39.71 8.34
CA THR A 12 -0.44 40.11 9.46
C THR A 12 0.31 38.94 10.10
N ALA A 13 -0.17 37.71 9.89
CA ALA A 13 0.47 36.49 10.36
C ALA A 13 0.27 35.39 9.30
N PRO A 14 1.10 35.39 8.24
CA PRO A 14 1.06 34.34 7.24
C PRO A 14 1.47 32.99 7.85
N ASP A 15 0.66 31.95 7.64
CA ASP A 15 0.96 30.58 8.09
C ASP A 15 1.61 29.78 6.96
N GLU A 16 2.87 29.40 7.17
CA GLU A 16 3.69 28.69 6.20
C GLU A 16 3.37 27.20 6.10
N ASN A 17 2.67 26.60 7.08
CA ASN A 17 2.51 25.14 7.13
C ASN A 17 1.85 24.59 5.87
N TYR A 18 0.70 25.13 5.47
CA TYR A 18 0.01 24.63 4.28
C TYR A 18 0.76 24.97 2.99
N ALA A 19 1.37 26.15 2.91
CA ALA A 19 2.21 26.55 1.77
C ALA A 19 3.42 25.63 1.58
N ARG A 20 3.99 25.17 2.70
CA ARG A 20 5.08 24.21 2.75
C ARG A 20 4.58 22.83 2.34
N GLU A 21 3.47 22.36 2.88
CA GLU A 21 2.87 21.05 2.52
C GLU A 21 2.57 20.94 1.02
N ILE A 22 2.01 21.98 0.39
CA ILE A 22 1.80 22.02 -1.08
C ILE A 22 3.10 21.75 -1.83
N GLN A 23 4.18 22.42 -1.47
CA GLN A 23 5.46 22.29 -2.16
C GLN A 23 6.18 20.98 -1.78
N GLU A 24 6.25 20.65 -0.50
CA GLU A 24 7.01 19.51 0.05
C GLU A 24 6.34 18.16 -0.18
N LEU A 25 5.02 18.06 -0.04
CA LEU A 25 4.30 16.78 0.02
C LEU A 25 3.49 16.49 -1.24
N PHE A 26 3.01 17.53 -1.90
CA PHE A 26 2.05 17.38 -3.00
C PHE A 26 2.65 17.69 -4.37
N CYS A 27 3.61 18.60 -4.47
CA CYS A 27 4.14 19.07 -5.75
C CYS A 27 5.62 18.75 -5.99
N CYS A 28 6.54 19.40 -5.28
CA CYS A 28 7.96 19.42 -5.61
C CYS A 28 8.78 18.35 -4.88
N GLY A 29 8.33 17.91 -3.69
CA GLY A 29 9.08 16.97 -2.86
C GLY A 29 10.17 17.64 -2.01
N LYS A 30 11.02 16.78 -1.42
CA LYS A 30 12.21 17.16 -0.62
C LYS A 30 13.50 16.62 -1.23
N GLY A 31 13.47 16.26 -2.51
CA GLY A 31 14.61 15.67 -3.19
C GLY A 31 15.71 16.70 -3.46
N PRO A 32 16.90 16.25 -3.91
CA PRO A 32 18.00 17.14 -4.25
C PRO A 32 17.65 18.12 -5.40
N ASP A 33 16.69 17.76 -6.26
CA ASP A 33 16.21 18.58 -7.38
C ASP A 33 15.08 19.55 -6.98
N SER A 34 14.57 19.46 -5.75
CA SER A 34 13.53 20.34 -5.20
C SER A 34 14.17 21.63 -4.66
N LEU A 35 14.51 22.57 -5.56
CA LEU A 35 15.32 23.76 -5.24
C LEU A 35 14.51 25.01 -4.83
N TYR A 36 13.23 24.87 -4.45
CA TYR A 36 12.51 26.00 -3.85
C TYR A 36 13.12 26.36 -2.51
N THR A 37 12.94 27.61 -2.10
CA THR A 37 13.57 28.21 -0.93
C THR A 37 12.54 28.49 0.16
N GLU A 38 13.03 28.78 1.35
CA GLU A 38 12.19 29.27 2.46
C GLU A 38 11.44 30.57 2.10
N ALA A 39 12.04 31.40 1.24
CA ALA A 39 11.38 32.61 0.74
C ALA A 39 10.19 32.28 -0.15
N ASP A 40 10.25 31.19 -0.92
CA ASP A 40 9.14 30.70 -1.74
C ASP A 40 7.98 30.20 -0.88
N VAL A 41 8.29 29.50 0.22
CA VAL A 41 7.27 29.08 1.20
C VAL A 41 6.55 30.29 1.81
N LYS A 42 7.30 31.32 2.19
CA LYS A 42 6.73 32.58 2.71
C LYS A 42 5.88 33.32 1.67
N ALA A 43 6.34 33.35 0.43
CA ALA A 43 5.59 33.94 -0.68
C ALA A 43 4.28 33.19 -0.93
N ALA A 44 4.31 31.85 -0.98
CA ALA A 44 3.13 31.01 -1.11
C ALA A 44 2.17 31.14 0.09
N ALA A 45 2.70 31.26 1.31
CA ALA A 45 1.89 31.48 2.52
C ALA A 45 1.07 32.78 2.40
N ARG A 46 1.68 33.83 1.83
CA ARG A 46 1.02 35.13 1.58
C ARG A 46 -0.07 35.03 0.51
N VAL A 47 0.14 34.25 -0.56
CA VAL A 47 -0.92 33.94 -1.55
C VAL A 47 -2.14 33.31 -0.88
N LEU A 48 -1.90 32.41 0.07
CA LEU A 48 -2.96 31.65 0.76
C LEU A 48 -3.67 32.43 1.89
N THR A 49 -3.29 33.68 2.17
CA THR A 49 -3.95 34.49 3.20
C THR A 49 -5.40 34.82 2.81
N GLY A 50 -6.28 34.97 3.81
CA GLY A 50 -7.69 35.34 3.58
C GLY A 50 -8.64 34.15 3.41
N TRP A 51 -8.15 32.94 3.16
CA TRP A 51 -8.98 31.73 3.13
C TRP A 51 -9.45 31.31 4.52
N ARG A 52 -10.74 31.03 4.66
CA ARG A 52 -11.41 30.69 5.92
C ARG A 52 -12.30 29.47 5.74
N ASN A 53 -12.64 28.83 6.85
CA ASN A 53 -13.62 27.76 6.93
C ASN A 53 -14.88 28.26 7.62
N ASN A 54 -16.02 27.72 7.20
CA ASN A 54 -17.27 27.84 7.92
C ASN A 54 -17.54 26.51 8.63
N ASN A 55 -17.43 26.49 9.96
CA ASN A 55 -17.61 25.27 10.75
C ASN A 55 -19.05 24.76 10.78
N THR A 56 -20.02 25.56 10.36
CA THR A 56 -21.43 25.16 10.30
C THR A 56 -21.76 24.47 8.98
N THR A 57 -21.32 25.05 7.86
CA THR A 57 -21.58 24.50 6.52
C THR A 57 -20.51 23.51 6.07
N MET A 58 -19.38 23.43 6.79
CA MET A 58 -18.20 22.65 6.42
C MET A 58 -17.63 23.06 5.04
N THR A 59 -17.70 24.35 4.70
CA THR A 59 -17.21 24.90 3.42
C THR A 59 -16.08 25.91 3.63
N SER A 60 -15.21 26.10 2.64
CA SER A 60 -14.27 27.22 2.62
C SER A 60 -14.93 28.49 2.06
N TYR A 61 -14.40 29.65 2.45
CA TYR A 61 -14.73 30.95 1.86
C TYR A 61 -13.53 31.89 1.92
N PHE A 62 -13.53 32.93 1.07
CA PHE A 62 -12.45 33.91 1.02
C PHE A 62 -12.86 35.23 1.68
N ASP A 63 -12.07 35.70 2.64
CA ASP A 63 -12.19 37.00 3.29
C ASP A 63 -11.09 37.94 2.77
N ALA A 64 -11.46 38.76 1.78
CA ALA A 64 -10.56 39.71 1.13
C ALA A 64 -9.94 40.73 2.11
N THR A 65 -10.58 41.02 3.25
CA THR A 65 -10.04 41.97 4.24
C THR A 65 -8.82 41.42 4.97
N ARG A 66 -8.63 40.10 4.94
CA ARG A 66 -7.52 39.40 5.61
C ARG A 66 -6.45 38.92 4.65
N HIS A 67 -6.60 39.21 3.36
CA HIS A 67 -5.66 38.82 2.32
C HIS A 67 -4.52 39.83 2.15
N ASP A 68 -3.31 39.33 1.91
CA ASP A 68 -2.18 40.17 1.56
C ASP A 68 -2.25 40.60 0.10
N THR A 69 -2.55 41.87 -0.15
CA THR A 69 -2.66 42.45 -1.49
C THR A 69 -1.32 42.96 -2.04
N THR A 70 -0.17 42.63 -1.44
CA THR A 70 1.15 43.02 -1.97
C THR A 70 1.71 41.94 -2.91
N PRO A 71 2.60 42.29 -3.86
CA PRO A 71 3.21 41.30 -4.76
C PRO A 71 4.00 40.22 -4.02
N LYS A 72 4.01 39.00 -4.58
CA LYS A 72 4.78 37.85 -4.06
C LYS A 72 5.78 37.40 -5.12
N ALA A 73 7.07 37.56 -4.80
CA ALA A 73 8.16 37.16 -5.68
C ALA A 73 8.66 35.77 -5.27
N PHE A 74 8.88 34.93 -6.26
CA PHE A 74 9.44 33.59 -6.11
C PHE A 74 10.86 33.51 -6.69
N SER A 75 11.61 32.49 -6.29
CA SER A 75 12.99 32.26 -6.65
C SER A 75 13.15 31.81 -8.11
N SER A 76 14.41 31.63 -8.53
CA SER A 76 14.75 31.12 -9.86
C SER A 76 14.22 29.71 -10.12
N PHE A 77 13.97 28.90 -9.08
CA PHE A 77 13.32 27.59 -9.23
C PHE A 77 11.93 27.71 -9.87
N TYR A 78 11.21 28.78 -9.54
CA TYR A 78 9.94 29.15 -10.14
C TYR A 78 10.10 30.23 -11.22
N ASN A 79 11.23 30.25 -11.94
CA ASN A 79 11.52 31.19 -13.03
C ASN A 79 11.47 32.68 -12.62
N ASN A 80 11.75 33.00 -11.37
CA ASN A 80 11.63 34.35 -10.80
C ASN A 80 10.22 34.95 -10.97
N THR A 81 9.19 34.10 -10.96
CA THR A 81 7.79 34.53 -11.14
C THR A 81 7.38 35.50 -10.03
N VAL A 82 6.63 36.54 -10.40
CA VAL A 82 6.01 37.46 -9.46
C VAL A 82 4.50 37.39 -9.62
N ILE A 83 3.81 36.92 -8.58
CA ILE A 83 2.34 36.97 -8.52
C ILE A 83 1.95 38.37 -8.07
N ALA A 84 1.17 39.05 -8.90
CA ALA A 84 0.68 40.39 -8.61
C ALA A 84 -0.27 40.35 -7.41
N GLY A 85 -0.19 41.36 -6.54
CA GLY A 85 -1.14 41.50 -5.45
C GLY A 85 -2.51 41.92 -5.96
N ARG A 86 -3.57 41.24 -5.53
CA ARG A 86 -4.95 41.47 -5.98
C ARG A 86 -5.86 41.94 -4.86
N THR A 87 -7.00 42.51 -5.23
CA THR A 87 -8.05 42.98 -4.31
C THR A 87 -9.42 42.49 -4.78
N GLY A 88 -10.42 42.57 -3.89
CA GLY A 88 -11.79 42.15 -4.20
C GLY A 88 -12.06 40.68 -3.88
N ALA A 89 -13.30 40.26 -4.12
CA ALA A 89 -13.83 38.97 -3.66
C ALA A 89 -13.18 37.74 -4.33
N THR A 90 -12.61 37.89 -5.52
CA THR A 90 -11.98 36.81 -6.29
C THR A 90 -10.45 36.88 -6.26
N ALA A 91 -9.86 37.76 -5.43
CA ALA A 91 -8.40 37.94 -5.38
C ALA A 91 -7.68 36.64 -5.03
N GLY A 92 -8.17 35.93 -4.01
CA GLY A 92 -7.58 34.68 -3.54
C GLY A 92 -7.62 33.58 -4.57
N ASP A 93 -8.72 33.43 -5.31
CA ASP A 93 -8.85 32.42 -6.37
C ASP A 93 -7.80 32.65 -7.47
N ILE A 94 -7.69 33.88 -7.96
CA ILE A 94 -6.82 34.13 -9.11
C ILE A 94 -5.34 34.05 -8.72
N GLU A 95 -4.96 34.56 -7.54
CA GLU A 95 -3.57 34.40 -7.08
C GLU A 95 -3.22 32.93 -6.79
N LEU A 96 -4.17 32.15 -6.27
CA LEU A 96 -4.00 30.71 -6.06
C LEU A 96 -3.79 29.98 -7.40
N ASP A 97 -4.60 30.29 -8.41
CA ASP A 97 -4.45 29.72 -9.76
C ASP A 97 -3.09 30.10 -10.37
N GLU A 98 -2.65 31.35 -10.23
CA GLU A 98 -1.32 31.80 -10.69
C GLU A 98 -0.19 31.05 -9.98
N MET A 99 -0.31 30.83 -8.68
CA MET A 99 0.66 30.07 -7.89
C MET A 99 0.71 28.60 -8.31
N LEU A 100 -0.44 27.96 -8.47
CA LEU A 100 -0.50 26.57 -8.91
C LEU A 100 0.03 26.43 -10.34
N ASN A 101 -0.33 27.31 -11.26
CA ASN A 101 0.22 27.30 -12.63
C ASN A 101 1.74 27.45 -12.63
N MET A 102 2.28 28.35 -11.80
CA MET A 102 3.72 28.51 -11.63
C MET A 102 4.39 27.23 -11.09
N ILE A 103 3.84 26.62 -10.04
CA ILE A 103 4.36 25.37 -9.45
C ILE A 103 4.34 24.25 -10.48
N PHE A 104 3.19 24.02 -11.13
CA PHE A 104 3.02 22.99 -12.14
C PHE A 104 3.76 23.29 -13.45
N ASN A 105 4.33 24.49 -13.63
CA ASN A 105 5.23 24.75 -14.75
C ASN A 105 6.65 24.22 -14.50
N VAL A 106 7.00 23.83 -13.26
CA VAL A 106 8.31 23.26 -12.93
C VAL A 106 8.35 21.77 -13.28
N GLN A 107 9.37 21.35 -14.02
CA GLN A 107 9.56 19.95 -14.44
C GLN A 107 9.64 18.99 -13.24
N GLU A 108 10.26 19.42 -12.15
CA GLU A 108 10.44 18.61 -10.94
C GLU A 108 9.13 18.15 -10.34
N VAL A 109 8.04 18.92 -10.49
CA VAL A 109 6.71 18.50 -10.00
C VAL A 109 6.23 17.22 -10.69
N ALA A 110 6.42 17.15 -12.01
CA ALA A 110 6.04 15.97 -12.78
C ALA A 110 6.94 14.78 -12.44
N LYS A 111 8.25 15.00 -12.26
CA LYS A 111 9.19 13.96 -11.82
C LYS A 111 8.83 13.44 -10.44
N TYR A 112 8.60 14.31 -9.47
CA TYR A 112 8.22 13.93 -8.11
C TYR A 112 7.01 13.00 -8.08
N ILE A 113 5.93 13.37 -8.78
CA ILE A 113 4.72 12.56 -8.87
C ILE A 113 5.00 11.23 -9.58
N CYS A 114 5.76 11.23 -10.68
CA CYS A 114 6.13 10.01 -11.40
C CYS A 114 7.02 9.08 -10.57
N ARG A 115 7.95 9.60 -9.74
CA ARG A 115 8.72 8.80 -8.78
C ARG A 115 7.81 8.12 -7.76
N ARG A 116 6.79 8.82 -7.25
CA ARG A 116 5.81 8.23 -6.32
C ARG A 116 4.98 7.13 -6.99
N ILE A 117 4.51 7.35 -8.21
CA ILE A 117 3.81 6.32 -9.00
C ILE A 117 4.73 5.11 -9.21
N TYR A 118 5.98 5.34 -9.59
CA TYR A 118 6.97 4.29 -9.78
C TYR A 118 7.22 3.49 -8.50
N ARG A 119 7.43 4.16 -7.36
CA ARG A 119 7.64 3.50 -6.06
C ARG A 119 6.44 2.69 -5.60
N TRP A 120 5.23 3.13 -5.95
CA TRP A 120 4.01 2.39 -5.64
C TRP A 120 3.91 1.10 -6.46
N PHE A 121 4.18 1.16 -7.76
CA PHE A 121 3.91 0.04 -8.67
C PHE A 121 5.11 -0.85 -9.00
N VAL A 122 6.33 -0.35 -8.89
CA VAL A 122 7.54 -1.03 -9.36
C VAL A 122 8.50 -1.27 -8.21
N TYR A 123 9.33 -0.29 -7.86
CA TYR A 123 10.39 -0.49 -6.86
C TYR A 123 10.71 0.81 -6.12
N TYR A 124 11.11 0.70 -4.85
CA TYR A 124 11.34 1.86 -4.00
C TYR A 124 12.63 2.61 -4.35
N ASP A 125 13.64 1.85 -4.77
CA ASP A 125 14.95 2.37 -5.14
C ASP A 125 14.91 2.87 -6.58
N ILE A 126 15.38 4.11 -6.77
CA ILE A 126 15.39 4.80 -8.05
C ILE A 126 16.83 5.29 -8.26
N ASP A 127 17.59 4.51 -9.03
CA ASP A 127 18.93 4.88 -9.41
C ASP A 127 18.93 5.91 -10.57
N ALA A 128 20.12 6.37 -10.96
CA ALA A 128 20.28 7.34 -12.04
C ALA A 128 19.78 6.81 -13.41
N SER A 129 19.82 5.49 -13.63
CA SER A 129 19.33 4.87 -14.86
C SER A 129 17.81 4.91 -14.92
N VAL A 130 17.13 4.50 -13.85
CA VAL A 130 15.66 4.56 -13.72
C VAL A 130 15.19 6.01 -13.81
N GLU A 131 15.88 6.94 -13.13
CA GLU A 131 15.56 8.37 -13.17
C GLU A 131 15.60 8.94 -14.60
N THR A 132 16.63 8.55 -15.38
CA THR A 132 16.84 9.06 -16.73
C THR A 132 15.92 8.37 -17.75
N ASN A 133 15.82 7.04 -17.68
CA ASN A 133 15.19 6.23 -18.73
C ASN A 133 13.71 5.96 -18.47
N ILE A 134 13.24 6.07 -17.22
CA ILE A 134 11.85 5.79 -16.86
C ILE A 134 11.15 7.03 -16.32
N ILE A 135 11.66 7.63 -15.23
CA ILE A 135 10.99 8.75 -14.55
C ILE A 135 10.90 9.98 -15.45
N THR A 136 12.00 10.34 -16.12
CA THR A 136 12.03 11.53 -16.98
C THR A 136 11.06 11.41 -18.18
N PRO A 137 11.02 10.30 -18.94
CA PRO A 137 10.00 10.10 -19.97
C PRO A 137 8.57 10.10 -19.44
N LEU A 138 8.30 9.46 -18.30
CA LEU A 138 6.97 9.49 -17.67
C LEU A 138 6.56 10.92 -17.28
N ALA A 139 7.47 11.70 -16.71
CA ALA A 139 7.23 13.10 -16.37
C ALA A 139 6.92 13.96 -17.61
N ASN A 140 7.58 13.70 -18.74
CA ASN A 140 7.29 14.37 -20.01
C ASN A 140 5.91 14.00 -20.56
N ILE A 141 5.53 12.71 -20.48
CA ILE A 141 4.18 12.25 -20.81
C ILE A 141 3.16 12.96 -19.92
N PHE A 142 3.43 13.03 -18.62
CA PHE A 142 2.53 13.64 -17.66
C PHE A 142 2.25 15.11 -17.99
N ARG A 143 3.30 15.90 -18.24
CA ARG A 143 3.18 17.33 -18.58
C ARG A 143 2.53 17.56 -19.94
N SER A 144 2.92 16.81 -20.97
CA SER A 144 2.34 16.95 -22.32
C SER A 144 0.86 16.56 -22.37
N ASN A 145 0.38 15.78 -21.41
CA ASN A 145 -1.02 15.42 -21.23
C ASN A 145 -1.68 16.20 -20.09
N ASN A 146 -1.21 17.42 -19.80
CA ASN A 146 -1.84 18.34 -18.86
C ASN A 146 -2.06 17.74 -17.45
N TYR A 147 -1.09 16.98 -16.96
CA TYR A 147 -1.13 16.31 -15.66
C TYR A 147 -2.26 15.27 -15.50
N GLU A 148 -2.70 14.65 -16.61
CA GLU A 148 -3.56 13.47 -16.56
C GLU A 148 -2.78 12.22 -16.10
N ILE A 149 -3.28 11.52 -15.08
CA ILE A 149 -2.61 10.35 -14.51
C ILE A 149 -2.68 9.14 -15.45
N LYS A 150 -3.79 8.99 -16.19
CA LYS A 150 -4.06 7.80 -17.00
C LYS A 150 -2.96 7.51 -18.04
N PRO A 151 -2.48 8.47 -18.85
CA PRO A 151 -1.39 8.23 -19.80
C PRO A 151 -0.10 7.73 -19.14
N VAL A 152 0.24 8.25 -17.96
CA VAL A 152 1.44 7.84 -17.21
C VAL A 152 1.31 6.39 -16.75
N LEU A 153 0.17 6.02 -16.15
CA LEU A 153 -0.08 4.64 -15.73
C LEU A 153 -0.11 3.69 -16.92
N GLN A 154 -0.71 4.09 -18.04
CA GLN A 154 -0.73 3.26 -19.24
C GLN A 154 0.68 3.00 -19.77
N ALA A 155 1.51 4.05 -19.87
CA ALA A 155 2.89 3.91 -20.32
C ALA A 155 3.73 3.03 -19.37
N LEU A 156 3.59 3.22 -18.05
CA LEU A 156 4.32 2.43 -17.06
C LEU A 156 3.89 0.96 -17.06
N LEU A 157 2.60 0.69 -16.88
CA LEU A 157 2.07 -0.68 -16.69
C LEU A 157 2.14 -1.54 -17.96
N GLN A 158 2.33 -0.92 -19.14
CA GLN A 158 2.53 -1.62 -20.42
C GLN A 158 4.01 -1.73 -20.83
N SER A 159 4.93 -1.12 -20.07
CA SER A 159 6.35 -1.14 -20.39
C SER A 159 6.99 -2.50 -20.09
N GLU A 160 8.04 -2.86 -20.84
CA GLU A 160 8.86 -4.03 -20.53
C GLU A 160 9.48 -3.94 -19.13
N HIS A 161 9.86 -2.72 -18.71
CA HIS A 161 10.44 -2.42 -17.40
C HIS A 161 9.53 -2.87 -16.24
N PHE A 162 8.22 -2.70 -16.38
CA PHE A 162 7.26 -3.12 -15.36
C PHE A 162 7.26 -4.64 -15.12
N PHE A 163 7.65 -5.43 -16.13
CA PHE A 163 7.68 -6.89 -16.06
C PHE A 163 9.09 -7.45 -15.81
N ASP A 164 10.09 -6.61 -15.55
CA ASP A 164 11.44 -7.07 -15.26
C ASP A 164 11.46 -7.99 -14.03
N THR A 165 12.19 -9.09 -14.16
CA THR A 165 12.39 -10.10 -13.11
C THR A 165 12.93 -9.51 -11.81
N LEU A 166 13.76 -8.47 -11.88
CA LEU A 166 14.30 -7.78 -10.70
C LEU A 166 13.25 -6.95 -9.95
N SER A 167 12.15 -6.59 -10.61
CA SER A 167 11.05 -5.82 -10.02
C SER A 167 9.90 -6.71 -9.53
N ARG A 168 10.03 -8.03 -9.59
CA ARG A 168 8.99 -8.99 -9.17
C ARG A 168 9.25 -9.51 -7.76
N GLY A 169 8.20 -9.51 -6.92
CA GLY A 169 8.29 -10.06 -5.56
C GLY A 169 9.23 -9.29 -4.64
N CYS A 170 9.53 -8.02 -4.94
CA CYS A 170 10.49 -7.22 -4.21
C CYS A 170 9.83 -6.32 -3.14
N GLN A 171 8.51 -6.13 -3.21
CA GLN A 171 7.75 -5.32 -2.25
C GLN A 171 7.27 -6.15 -1.07
N ILE A 172 7.39 -5.61 0.15
CA ILE A 172 6.78 -6.22 1.33
C ILE A 172 5.30 -5.82 1.37
N LYS A 173 4.40 -6.81 1.42
CA LYS A 173 2.96 -6.60 1.58
C LYS A 173 2.69 -5.63 2.72
N SER A 174 1.85 -4.62 2.49
CA SER A 174 1.32 -3.84 3.60
C SER A 174 0.46 -4.73 4.51
N PRO A 175 0.27 -4.37 5.79
CA PRO A 175 -0.66 -5.11 6.66
C PRO A 175 -2.05 -5.33 6.05
N VAL A 176 -2.58 -4.36 5.30
CA VAL A 176 -3.84 -4.51 4.57
C VAL A 176 -3.73 -5.57 3.48
N ASP A 177 -2.68 -5.52 2.66
CA ASP A 177 -2.48 -6.49 1.58
C ASP A 177 -2.28 -7.90 2.12
N LEU A 178 -1.61 -8.05 3.27
CA LEU A 178 -1.45 -9.34 3.94
C LEU A 178 -2.81 -9.88 4.42
N VAL A 179 -3.57 -9.08 5.19
CA VAL A 179 -4.81 -9.53 5.83
C VAL A 179 -5.92 -9.77 4.82
N VAL A 180 -6.17 -8.78 3.96
CA VAL A 180 -7.24 -8.85 2.94
C VAL A 180 -6.82 -9.77 1.79
N GLY A 181 -5.54 -9.75 1.40
CA GLY A 181 -5.00 -10.64 0.38
C GLY A 181 -5.12 -12.10 0.79
N MET A 182 -4.74 -12.46 2.01
CA MET A 182 -4.92 -13.83 2.54
C MET A 182 -6.40 -14.26 2.52
N CYS A 183 -7.32 -13.39 2.95
CA CYS A 183 -8.75 -13.69 2.90
C CYS A 183 -9.22 -14.00 1.46
N ARG A 184 -8.74 -13.25 0.47
CA ARG A 184 -9.05 -13.46 -0.95
C ARG A 184 -8.38 -14.71 -1.51
N GLU A 185 -7.10 -14.92 -1.21
CA GLU A 185 -6.28 -16.03 -1.67
C GLU A 185 -6.87 -17.38 -1.26
N PHE A 186 -7.27 -17.51 0.00
CA PHE A 186 -7.89 -18.72 0.53
C PHE A 186 -9.42 -18.75 0.40
N ASN A 187 -10.02 -17.74 -0.25
CA ASN A 187 -11.46 -17.60 -0.43
C ASN A 187 -12.23 -17.83 0.89
N ILE A 188 -11.85 -17.10 1.95
CA ILE A 188 -12.48 -17.24 3.26
C ILE A 188 -13.97 -16.89 3.16
N GLN A 189 -14.81 -17.81 3.62
CA GLN A 189 -16.26 -17.66 3.54
C GLN A 189 -16.77 -16.79 4.70
N PHE A 190 -17.12 -15.55 4.38
CA PHE A 190 -17.83 -14.66 5.30
C PHE A 190 -19.34 -14.99 5.32
N PRO A 191 -20.06 -14.65 6.41
CA PRO A 191 -21.52 -14.76 6.45
C PRO A 191 -22.20 -14.00 5.28
N PRO A 192 -23.43 -14.38 4.89
CA PRO A 192 -24.18 -13.65 3.87
C PRO A 192 -24.23 -12.15 4.17
N SER A 193 -24.19 -11.30 3.13
CA SER A 193 -24.15 -9.84 3.28
C SER A 193 -25.35 -9.24 4.02
N THR A 194 -26.43 -10.00 4.19
CA THR A 194 -27.61 -9.66 4.99
C THR A 194 -27.41 -9.83 6.49
N ASP A 195 -26.40 -10.59 6.94
CA ASP A 195 -26.04 -10.76 8.35
C ASP A 195 -25.04 -9.67 8.77
N TYR A 196 -25.55 -8.45 8.92
CA TYR A 196 -24.71 -7.27 9.18
C TYR A 196 -23.94 -7.37 10.49
N VAL A 197 -24.59 -7.78 11.59
CA VAL A 197 -23.98 -7.79 12.93
C VAL A 197 -22.77 -8.70 12.98
N THR A 198 -22.91 -9.92 12.44
CA THR A 198 -21.81 -10.89 12.43
C THR A 198 -20.69 -10.44 11.49
N ASN A 199 -21.04 -9.92 10.30
CA ASN A 199 -20.06 -9.42 9.35
C ASN A 199 -19.25 -8.24 9.91
N TYR A 200 -19.88 -7.27 10.57
CA TYR A 200 -19.17 -6.16 11.20
C TYR A 200 -18.18 -6.63 12.26
N ALA A 201 -18.53 -7.65 13.05
CA ALA A 201 -17.59 -8.24 14.01
C ALA A 201 -16.40 -8.91 13.31
N HIS A 202 -16.63 -9.66 12.23
CA HIS A 202 -15.57 -10.29 11.44
C HIS A 202 -14.68 -9.27 10.73
N TRP A 203 -15.25 -8.21 10.14
CA TRP A 203 -14.49 -7.13 9.52
C TRP A 203 -13.68 -6.34 10.56
N ASN A 204 -14.27 -6.03 11.71
CA ASN A 204 -13.56 -5.36 12.79
C ASN A 204 -12.40 -6.21 13.33
N TYR A 205 -12.55 -7.54 13.33
CA TYR A 205 -11.45 -8.45 13.66
C TYR A 205 -10.30 -8.35 12.65
N MET A 206 -10.60 -8.27 11.34
CA MET A 206 -9.57 -8.01 10.31
C MET A 206 -8.90 -6.64 10.54
N VAL A 207 -9.69 -5.58 10.72
CA VAL A 207 -9.17 -4.22 10.98
C VAL A 207 -8.28 -4.19 12.23
N THR A 208 -8.65 -4.91 13.28
CA THR A 208 -7.84 -5.01 14.51
C THR A 208 -6.46 -5.59 14.21
N TRP A 209 -6.37 -6.63 13.38
CA TRP A 209 -5.09 -7.21 12.98
C TRP A 209 -4.25 -6.27 12.12
N VAL A 210 -4.86 -5.58 11.15
CA VAL A 210 -4.18 -4.57 10.35
C VAL A 210 -3.61 -3.45 11.24
N SER A 211 -4.40 -2.96 12.20
CA SER A 211 -3.97 -1.94 13.18
C SER A 211 -2.88 -2.45 14.12
N ASN A 212 -2.95 -3.70 14.58
CA ASN A 212 -1.92 -4.32 15.42
C ASN A 212 -0.57 -4.44 14.70
N MET A 213 -0.60 -4.51 13.37
CA MET A 213 0.56 -4.48 12.47
C MET A 213 0.91 -3.05 12.00
N GLN A 214 0.38 -2.03 12.69
CA GLN A 214 0.70 -0.60 12.54
C GLN A 214 0.14 0.09 11.29
N GLN A 215 -0.94 -0.42 10.69
CA GLN A 215 -1.63 0.25 9.58
C GLN A 215 -3.14 0.47 9.86
N ASN A 216 -3.48 1.38 10.75
CA ASN A 216 -4.88 1.77 10.97
C ASN A 216 -5.45 2.56 9.77
N ILE A 217 -6.18 1.89 8.87
CA ILE A 217 -6.62 2.45 7.56
C ILE A 217 -7.40 3.77 7.69
N GLY A 218 -8.11 3.99 8.79
CA GLY A 218 -8.89 5.22 9.04
C GLY A 218 -8.12 6.33 9.77
N ASP A 219 -6.87 6.09 10.14
CA ASP A 219 -6.05 6.99 10.96
C ASP A 219 -4.59 6.98 10.46
N PRO A 220 -4.33 7.53 9.26
CA PRO A 220 -2.96 7.64 8.76
C PRO A 220 -2.13 8.55 9.69
N PRO A 221 -0.81 8.29 9.84
CA PRO A 221 0.03 9.01 10.81
C PRO A 221 0.06 10.53 10.63
N ASP A 222 0.02 10.99 9.38
CA ASP A 222 -0.03 12.40 9.00
C ASP A 222 -0.64 12.58 7.59
N VAL A 223 -0.76 13.83 7.14
CA VAL A 223 -1.38 14.21 5.85
C VAL A 223 -0.64 13.65 4.62
N SER A 224 0.60 13.21 4.78
CA SER A 224 1.39 12.56 3.72
C SER A 224 1.01 11.08 3.56
N GLY A 225 0.17 10.54 4.46
CA GLY A 225 -0.31 9.17 4.42
C GLY A 225 0.66 8.19 5.10
N TRP A 226 0.83 7.01 4.51
CA TRP A 226 1.67 5.95 5.08
C TRP A 226 3.13 6.12 4.70
N LYS A 227 3.99 6.25 5.72
CA LYS A 227 5.45 6.38 5.62
C LYS A 227 6.11 5.37 4.69
N ALA A 228 5.53 4.17 4.57
CA ALA A 228 6.03 3.11 3.71
C ALA A 228 6.19 3.50 2.23
N TYR A 229 5.51 4.55 1.77
CA TYR A 229 5.49 4.93 0.36
C TYR A 229 6.29 6.19 0.05
N TYR A 230 6.90 6.82 1.06
CA TYR A 230 7.68 8.06 0.85
C TYR A 230 8.86 8.25 1.80
N GLN A 231 8.93 7.51 2.92
CA GLN A 231 9.97 7.72 3.92
C GLN A 231 11.23 6.93 3.59
N GLU A 232 12.27 7.65 3.19
CA GLU A 232 13.63 7.14 3.05
C GLU A 232 14.27 6.87 4.42
N PRO A 233 15.16 5.86 4.54
CA PRO A 233 15.57 4.91 3.50
C PRO A 233 14.69 3.65 3.43
N GLN A 234 13.73 3.48 4.35
CA GLN A 234 13.13 2.17 4.62
C GLN A 234 11.93 1.83 3.72
N PHE A 235 11.11 2.81 3.32
CA PHE A 235 9.89 2.58 2.53
C PHE A 235 9.05 1.40 3.09
N TYR A 236 8.58 0.47 2.25
CA TYR A 236 7.76 -0.66 2.67
C TYR A 236 8.47 -1.63 3.64
N GLN A 237 9.78 -1.52 3.83
CA GLN A 237 10.50 -2.30 4.83
C GLN A 237 10.04 -1.97 6.25
N ILE A 238 9.46 -0.78 6.49
CA ILE A 238 8.92 -0.42 7.81
C ILE A 238 7.79 -1.35 8.28
N TRP A 239 7.12 -2.04 7.35
CA TRP A 239 6.03 -2.95 7.68
C TRP A 239 6.50 -4.20 8.44
N ILE A 240 7.81 -4.48 8.46
CA ILE A 240 8.41 -5.61 9.15
C ILE A 240 9.44 -5.10 10.15
N ASN A 241 9.16 -5.32 11.42
CA ASN A 241 10.07 -5.08 12.53
C ASN A 241 9.88 -6.16 13.60
N SER A 242 10.62 -6.06 14.72
CA SER A 242 10.58 -7.04 15.81
C SER A 242 9.20 -7.20 16.47
N ASP A 243 8.30 -6.23 16.31
CA ASP A 243 6.92 -6.27 16.83
C ASP A 243 5.90 -6.74 15.78
N THR A 244 6.00 -6.26 14.54
CA THR A 244 5.01 -6.58 13.50
C THR A 244 5.20 -7.95 12.87
N LEU A 245 6.44 -8.44 12.71
CA LEU A 245 6.69 -9.74 12.08
C LEU A 245 6.05 -10.91 12.84
N PRO A 246 6.20 -11.04 14.17
CA PRO A 246 5.52 -12.09 14.92
C PRO A 246 3.99 -12.00 14.82
N LYS A 247 3.43 -10.79 14.79
CA LYS A 247 1.98 -10.57 14.67
C LYS A 247 1.42 -10.99 13.31
N ARG A 248 2.18 -10.76 12.22
CA ARG A 248 1.86 -11.23 10.86
C ARG A 248 1.69 -12.75 10.85
N ASN A 249 2.65 -13.47 11.42
CA ASN A 249 2.61 -14.92 11.56
C ASN A 249 1.50 -15.38 12.51
N GLN A 250 1.29 -14.67 13.63
CA GLN A 250 0.22 -15.00 14.57
C GLN A 250 -1.17 -14.89 13.93
N PHE A 251 -1.38 -13.88 13.08
CA PHE A 251 -2.63 -13.71 12.35
C PHE A 251 -2.88 -14.88 11.40
N THR A 252 -1.93 -15.18 10.52
CA THR A 252 -2.06 -16.27 9.53
C THR A 252 -2.20 -17.63 10.23
N ASP A 253 -1.42 -17.89 11.28
CA ASP A 253 -1.52 -19.07 12.14
C ASP A 253 -2.91 -19.19 12.77
N THR A 254 -3.45 -18.10 13.30
CA THR A 254 -4.79 -18.10 13.90
C THR A 254 -5.83 -18.43 12.84
N MET A 255 -5.74 -17.85 11.64
CA MET A 255 -6.71 -18.04 10.58
C MET A 255 -6.71 -19.45 9.99
N ILE A 256 -5.57 -20.17 9.99
CA ILE A 256 -5.51 -21.57 9.52
C ILE A 256 -5.82 -22.58 10.65
N VAL A 257 -5.42 -22.31 11.90
CA VAL A 257 -5.56 -23.26 13.01
C VAL A 257 -6.95 -23.22 13.66
N SER A 258 -7.39 -22.05 14.12
CA SER A 258 -8.61 -21.91 14.93
C SER A 258 -9.69 -21.04 14.30
N GLY A 259 -9.31 -20.12 13.42
CA GLY A 259 -10.17 -19.08 12.87
C GLY A 259 -10.64 -18.08 13.93
N TYR A 260 -11.66 -17.31 13.56
CA TYR A 260 -12.34 -16.37 14.46
C TYR A 260 -13.84 -16.63 14.45
N SER A 261 -14.42 -16.73 15.64
CA SER A 261 -15.85 -17.04 15.83
C SER A 261 -16.57 -15.88 16.50
N PHE A 262 -17.72 -15.51 15.95
CA PHE A 262 -18.63 -14.52 16.52
C PHE A 262 -20.06 -14.88 16.13
N GLY A 263 -21.03 -14.70 17.03
CA GLY A 263 -22.44 -15.01 16.73
C GLY A 263 -22.71 -16.46 16.32
N GLY A 264 -21.88 -17.42 16.77
CA GLY A 264 -21.96 -18.83 16.35
C GLY A 264 -21.49 -19.10 14.92
N LYS A 265 -20.92 -18.11 14.22
CA LYS A 265 -20.33 -18.22 12.88
C LYS A 265 -18.82 -18.07 12.96
N ARG A 266 -18.09 -18.92 12.22
CA ARG A 266 -16.63 -18.92 12.20
C ARG A 266 -16.10 -18.62 10.80
N ILE A 267 -15.16 -17.69 10.72
CA ILE A 267 -14.29 -17.51 9.55
C ILE A 267 -12.95 -18.20 9.82
N GLN A 268 -12.50 -19.02 8.88
CA GLN A 268 -11.26 -19.78 8.97
C GLN A 268 -10.79 -20.14 7.55
N ILE A 269 -9.49 -20.30 7.35
CA ILE A 269 -8.97 -20.94 6.14
C ILE A 269 -9.35 -22.42 6.17
N ASP A 270 -10.05 -22.87 5.13
CA ASP A 270 -10.27 -24.30 4.89
C ASP A 270 -9.18 -24.83 3.96
N GLY A 271 -8.08 -25.30 4.57
CA GLY A 271 -6.95 -25.83 3.82
C GLY A 271 -7.29 -27.03 2.94
N ILE A 272 -8.29 -27.85 3.32
CA ILE A 272 -8.71 -28.99 2.49
C ILE A 272 -9.52 -28.50 1.30
N ALA A 273 -10.46 -27.57 1.50
CA ALA A 273 -11.20 -26.98 0.39
C ALA A 273 -10.23 -26.31 -0.59
N PHE A 274 -9.22 -25.59 -0.09
CA PHE A 274 -8.17 -24.99 -0.92
C PHE A 274 -7.36 -26.05 -1.67
N ALA A 275 -6.84 -27.08 -0.99
CA ALA A 275 -6.08 -28.16 -1.62
C ALA A 275 -6.88 -28.90 -2.71
N ARG A 276 -8.20 -29.03 -2.57
CA ARG A 276 -9.07 -29.64 -3.58
C ARG A 276 -9.24 -28.82 -4.85
N THR A 277 -8.88 -27.54 -4.84
CA THR A 277 -8.86 -26.70 -6.06
C THR A 277 -7.64 -26.97 -6.94
N LEU A 278 -6.64 -27.67 -6.40
CA LEU A 278 -5.39 -28.02 -7.08
C LEU A 278 -5.58 -29.23 -7.99
N SER A 279 -4.67 -29.39 -8.96
CA SER A 279 -4.85 -30.36 -10.05
C SER A 279 -4.81 -31.83 -9.57
N ASN A 280 -3.90 -32.16 -8.66
CA ASN A 280 -3.77 -33.49 -8.08
C ASN A 280 -3.26 -33.44 -6.62
N PRO A 281 -4.13 -33.15 -5.65
CA PRO A 281 -3.73 -33.07 -4.24
C PRO A 281 -3.31 -34.41 -3.61
N ALA A 282 -3.58 -35.54 -4.28
CA ALA A 282 -3.11 -36.85 -3.83
C ALA A 282 -1.61 -37.07 -4.08
N ASP A 283 -1.01 -36.36 -5.04
CA ASP A 283 0.43 -36.37 -5.28
C ASP A 283 1.10 -35.27 -4.44
N PRO A 284 2.00 -35.63 -3.50
CA PRO A 284 2.60 -34.65 -2.61
C PRO A 284 3.55 -33.67 -3.32
N ASN A 285 4.11 -34.05 -4.48
CA ASN A 285 4.99 -33.17 -5.27
C ASN A 285 4.16 -32.13 -6.02
N VAL A 286 3.05 -32.55 -6.63
CA VAL A 286 2.12 -31.63 -7.30
C VAL A 286 1.52 -30.65 -6.29
N LEU A 287 1.06 -31.16 -5.14
CA LEU A 287 0.50 -30.35 -4.06
C LEU A 287 1.47 -29.25 -3.62
N ILE A 288 2.72 -29.58 -3.31
CA ILE A 288 3.70 -28.58 -2.84
C ILE A 288 4.08 -27.59 -3.95
N ASN A 289 4.27 -28.06 -5.18
CA ASN A 289 4.61 -27.18 -6.30
C ASN A 289 3.50 -26.18 -6.61
N GLU A 290 2.25 -26.60 -6.65
CA GLU A 290 1.13 -25.70 -6.92
C GLU A 290 0.86 -24.74 -5.74
N LEU A 291 0.97 -25.22 -4.49
CA LEU A 291 0.86 -24.34 -3.32
C LEU A 291 1.92 -23.23 -3.33
N THR A 292 3.19 -23.59 -3.53
CA THR A 292 4.30 -22.61 -3.55
C THR A 292 4.17 -21.63 -4.73
N ALA A 293 3.75 -22.11 -5.91
CA ALA A 293 3.51 -21.26 -7.07
C ALA A 293 2.35 -20.26 -6.89
N LEU A 294 1.32 -20.63 -6.11
CA LEU A 294 0.20 -19.74 -5.80
C LEU A 294 0.55 -18.74 -4.69
N MET A 295 1.20 -19.22 -3.63
CA MET A 295 1.44 -18.44 -2.41
C MET A 295 2.64 -17.50 -2.50
N PHE A 296 3.64 -17.83 -3.32
CA PHE A 296 4.89 -17.07 -3.39
C PHE A 296 5.09 -16.40 -4.76
N ARG A 297 5.78 -15.26 -4.75
CA ARG A 297 6.20 -14.58 -5.98
C ARG A 297 7.52 -15.08 -6.52
N LEU A 298 8.36 -15.60 -5.62
CA LEU A 298 9.62 -16.23 -5.90
C LEU A 298 9.55 -17.65 -5.35
N ASP A 299 9.89 -18.61 -6.20
CA ASP A 299 9.81 -20.01 -5.83
C ASP A 299 10.91 -20.38 -4.82
N ILE A 300 10.64 -21.38 -3.98
CA ILE A 300 11.63 -21.95 -3.08
C ILE A 300 12.37 -23.10 -3.75
N SER A 301 13.60 -23.38 -3.29
CA SER A 301 14.43 -24.42 -3.89
C SER A 301 13.77 -25.81 -3.85
N ASP A 302 14.06 -26.65 -4.85
CA ASP A 302 13.59 -28.05 -4.87
C ASP A 302 14.00 -28.83 -3.62
N ALA A 303 15.18 -28.53 -3.06
CA ALA A 303 15.64 -29.10 -1.81
C ALA A 303 14.73 -28.70 -0.63
N SER A 304 14.33 -27.44 -0.54
CA SER A 304 13.37 -26.95 0.46
C SER A 304 12.02 -27.64 0.30
N LYS A 305 11.50 -27.74 -0.93
CA LYS A 305 10.23 -28.44 -1.21
C LYS A 305 10.29 -29.91 -0.80
N ALA A 306 11.37 -30.61 -1.15
CA ALA A 306 11.58 -32.01 -0.76
C ALA A 306 11.66 -32.19 0.77
N GLN A 307 12.27 -31.22 1.47
CA GLN A 307 12.33 -31.22 2.93
C GLN A 307 10.95 -31.04 3.55
N LEU A 308 10.17 -30.05 3.10
CA LEU A 308 8.80 -29.80 3.59
C LEU A 308 7.87 -30.99 3.32
N LYS A 309 7.99 -31.59 2.13
CA LYS A 309 7.30 -32.83 1.79
C LYS A 309 7.57 -33.91 2.82
N ARG A 310 8.84 -34.20 3.06
CA ARG A 310 9.27 -35.26 3.96
C ARG A 310 8.77 -35.00 5.38
N ASP A 311 9.01 -33.82 5.91
CA ASP A 311 8.77 -33.52 7.32
C ASP A 311 7.26 -33.43 7.63
N ILE A 312 6.48 -32.81 6.75
CA ILE A 312 5.06 -32.50 7.02
C ILE A 312 4.13 -33.55 6.41
N LEU A 313 4.18 -33.73 5.09
CA LEU A 313 3.24 -34.62 4.38
C LEU A 313 3.57 -36.09 4.61
N LEU A 314 4.85 -36.46 4.65
CA LEU A 314 5.29 -37.85 4.81
C LEU A 314 5.64 -38.22 6.26
N SER A 315 5.56 -37.28 7.22
CA SER A 315 5.90 -37.53 8.64
C SER A 315 7.29 -38.15 8.82
N GLY A 316 8.29 -37.65 8.10
CA GLY A 316 9.68 -38.12 8.11
C GLY A 316 9.95 -39.31 7.18
N GLN A 317 8.94 -39.90 6.56
CA GLN A 317 9.10 -41.02 5.63
C GLN A 317 9.58 -40.56 4.25
N THR A 318 10.19 -41.46 3.48
CA THR A 318 10.83 -41.12 2.20
C THR A 318 9.96 -41.37 0.97
N SER A 319 8.91 -42.17 1.08
CA SER A 319 8.10 -42.59 -0.07
C SER A 319 6.77 -41.84 -0.15
N ASP A 320 6.40 -41.40 -1.35
CA ASP A 320 5.23 -40.54 -1.58
C ASP A 320 3.88 -41.26 -1.33
N HIS A 321 3.86 -42.60 -1.29
CA HIS A 321 2.64 -43.36 -1.01
C HIS A 321 2.07 -43.07 0.39
N TYR A 322 2.90 -42.71 1.38
CA TYR A 322 2.41 -42.36 2.71
C TYR A 322 1.43 -41.18 2.72
N TRP A 323 1.64 -40.20 1.83
CA TRP A 323 0.68 -39.12 1.62
C TRP A 323 -0.48 -39.57 0.71
N THR A 324 -0.14 -40.20 -0.42
CA THR A 324 -1.11 -40.60 -1.44
C THR A 324 -2.21 -41.49 -0.86
N ASP A 325 -1.83 -42.50 -0.09
CA ASP A 325 -2.75 -43.44 0.54
C ASP A 325 -3.58 -42.77 1.62
N ALA A 326 -2.98 -41.90 2.44
CA ALA A 326 -3.69 -41.14 3.47
C ALA A 326 -4.75 -40.21 2.87
N TRP A 327 -4.41 -39.52 1.78
CA TRP A 327 -5.34 -38.66 1.04
C TRP A 327 -6.48 -39.49 0.43
N ASN A 328 -6.17 -40.55 -0.29
CA ASN A 328 -7.18 -41.42 -0.93
C ASN A 328 -8.10 -42.08 0.11
N LEU A 329 -7.54 -42.49 1.24
CA LEU A 329 -8.31 -43.03 2.35
C LEU A 329 -9.24 -41.97 2.96
N PHE A 330 -8.78 -40.74 3.14
CA PHE A 330 -9.61 -39.62 3.59
C PHE A 330 -10.78 -39.34 2.63
N ILE A 331 -10.53 -39.33 1.32
CA ILE A 331 -11.56 -39.10 0.30
C ILE A 331 -12.58 -40.24 0.26
N SER A 332 -12.13 -41.49 0.35
CA SER A 332 -13.00 -42.68 0.31
C SER A 332 -13.76 -42.93 1.63
N THR A 333 -13.28 -42.40 2.76
CA THR A 333 -13.88 -42.58 4.10
C THR A 333 -14.16 -41.25 4.81
N PRO A 334 -15.00 -40.36 4.24
CA PRO A 334 -15.17 -38.99 4.75
C PRO A 334 -15.79 -38.92 6.16
N SER A 335 -16.50 -39.96 6.61
CA SER A 335 -17.06 -40.07 7.96
C SER A 335 -16.04 -40.54 9.01
N ASN A 336 -14.88 -41.06 8.60
CA ASN A 336 -13.82 -41.47 9.52
C ASN A 336 -13.06 -40.23 10.03
N THR A 337 -13.32 -39.88 11.28
CA THR A 337 -12.75 -38.69 11.92
C THR A 337 -11.23 -38.77 12.09
N ALA A 338 -10.65 -39.96 12.28
CA ALA A 338 -9.22 -40.13 12.42
C ALA A 338 -8.49 -39.86 11.10
N ASN A 339 -8.94 -40.48 10.00
CA ASN A 339 -8.37 -40.26 8.66
C ASN A 339 -8.48 -38.80 8.24
N ALA A 340 -9.65 -38.19 8.48
CA ALA A 340 -9.87 -36.78 8.19
C ALA A 340 -8.99 -35.85 9.04
N THR A 341 -8.77 -36.17 10.31
CA THR A 341 -7.90 -35.37 11.20
C THR A 341 -6.44 -35.43 10.75
N THR A 342 -5.95 -36.62 10.37
CA THR A 342 -4.58 -36.80 9.87
C THR A 342 -4.29 -35.92 8.66
N VAL A 343 -5.15 -35.99 7.63
CA VAL A 343 -4.97 -35.22 6.39
C VAL A 343 -5.16 -33.72 6.64
N ARG A 344 -6.19 -33.33 7.41
CA ARG A 344 -6.40 -31.91 7.79
C ARG A 344 -5.22 -31.31 8.51
N ASN A 345 -4.63 -32.03 9.48
CA ASN A 345 -3.47 -31.54 10.21
C ASN A 345 -2.27 -31.35 9.29
N LYS A 346 -1.97 -32.32 8.41
CA LYS A 346 -0.85 -32.21 7.46
C LYS A 346 -1.00 -31.03 6.51
N VAL A 347 -2.18 -30.83 5.93
CA VAL A 347 -2.44 -29.68 5.03
C VAL A 347 -2.40 -28.36 5.79
N ARG A 348 -3.03 -28.31 6.99
CA ARG A 348 -2.97 -27.14 7.88
C ARG A 348 -1.52 -26.77 8.19
N ASP A 349 -0.71 -27.74 8.60
CA ASP A 349 0.67 -27.50 9.03
C ASP A 349 1.56 -27.11 7.85
N LEU A 350 1.33 -27.66 6.65
CA LEU A 350 2.03 -27.25 5.43
C LEU A 350 1.70 -25.79 5.07
N ILE A 351 0.41 -25.45 4.94
CA ILE A 351 -0.02 -24.09 4.59
C ILE A 351 0.45 -23.08 5.65
N LYS A 352 0.30 -23.43 6.93
CA LYS A 352 0.79 -22.64 8.06
C LYS A 352 2.29 -22.37 7.94
N TYR A 353 3.09 -23.41 7.67
CA TYR A 353 4.54 -23.26 7.51
C TYR A 353 4.86 -22.33 6.33
N LEU A 354 4.22 -22.53 5.18
CA LEU A 354 4.43 -21.70 4.00
C LEU A 354 4.09 -20.22 4.27
N MET A 355 3.02 -19.92 5.00
CA MET A 355 2.67 -18.53 5.35
C MET A 355 3.68 -17.87 6.32
N ASN A 356 4.45 -18.66 7.06
CA ASN A 356 5.47 -18.15 7.99
C ASN A 356 6.84 -17.94 7.36
N LEU A 357 7.00 -18.30 6.08
CA LEU A 357 8.21 -18.02 5.31
C LEU A 357 8.30 -16.55 4.88
N ALA A 358 9.52 -16.08 4.63
CA ALA A 358 9.77 -14.70 4.21
C ALA A 358 9.16 -14.43 2.82
N GLU A 359 9.16 -15.43 1.96
CA GLU A 359 8.59 -15.43 0.62
C GLU A 359 7.10 -15.08 0.62
N TYR A 360 6.36 -15.48 1.67
CA TYR A 360 4.95 -15.13 1.81
C TYR A 360 4.72 -13.66 2.18
N GLN A 361 5.73 -12.96 2.69
CA GLN A 361 5.61 -11.54 3.04
C GLN A 361 5.73 -10.62 1.82
N LEU A 362 6.12 -11.16 0.67
CA LEU A 362 6.39 -10.41 -0.55
C LEU A 362 5.14 -10.33 -1.46
N ALA A 363 4.92 -9.19 -2.11
CA ALA A 363 3.75 -8.86 -2.92
C ALA A 363 3.96 -9.13 -4.42
#